data_AF-A0A4S8MT35-F1
#
_entry.id   AF-A0A4S8MT35-F1
#
_cell.length_a   1.000
_cell.length_b   1.000
_cell.length_c   1.000
_cell.angle_alpha   90.00
_cell.angle_beta   90.00
_cell.angle_gamma   90.00
#
_symmetry.space_group_name_H-M   'P 1'
#
loop_
_entity.id
_entity.type
_entity.pdbx_description
1 polymer ?
#
loop_
_entity_poly.entity_id
_entity_poly.type
_entity_poly.pdbx_seq_one_letter_code
_entity_poly.pdbx_strand_id
1 'polypeptide(L)'
;MSADKPSSPPLPSGGIHFFHGTSHSRFDGATLNNVARNQTHDYRGWSSDTIHHDSRSFGTINGGYTEQDNRQMGRNIENVHTYHEYQGSDGNSTRNNYSEETRVTTTTQHLPSRSSNPIAQPDRLRENENPSALRQGPYAIGRDFSQAASRQDREAALQDLPQDFRRVFTECFVPAVIELTGTLRAWADPPPDRIRAVWQRVMPQDLQHNLSDSRWGPMIQDVILQSLDDWRNGFASAAIDAVRDVVNRAIQNRENPRDYILWLREGDYRFRRYYFTEVSEDEKGQPVRKGPFQSELISRTLSEHFKTINSVRQEHRLSHGRATGAIVLSILSIERALNFYSSGALETPPGQESEFSRVNWDDKTIMVQGRTRTIRTTSEIQSLFGRNRDGSERVSAEKWDEIVNKAKEYMYASPSSQKLECVDEDEMDGDFTY
;
A
#
# COMPACT_ATOMS: atom_id res chain seq x y z
N MET A 1 -40.66 -67.76 -18.21
CA MET A 1 -40.65 -66.44 -18.90
C MET A 1 -40.10 -65.47 -17.87
N SER A 2 -38.79 -65.20 -17.86
CA SER A 2 -38.09 -64.20 -18.71
C SER A 2 -38.29 -62.78 -18.14
N ALA A 3 -37.26 -61.95 -17.92
CA ALA A 3 -35.82 -62.13 -18.14
C ALA A 3 -34.95 -61.17 -17.29
N ASP A 4 -33.75 -61.66 -16.95
CA ASP A 4 -32.43 -61.00 -16.96
C ASP A 4 -32.22 -59.57 -16.40
N LYS A 5 -31.43 -59.52 -15.31
CA LYS A 5 -30.57 -58.37 -14.94
C LYS A 5 -29.20 -58.49 -15.63
N PRO A 6 -28.63 -57.42 -16.21
CA PRO A 6 -27.21 -57.37 -16.53
C PRO A 6 -26.39 -56.99 -15.28
N SER A 7 -25.33 -57.75 -15.01
CA SER A 7 -24.33 -57.49 -13.97
C SER A 7 -23.19 -56.61 -14.50
N SER A 8 -22.78 -55.59 -13.73
CA SER A 8 -21.60 -54.77 -14.03
C SER A 8 -20.29 -55.54 -13.77
N PRO A 9 -19.22 -55.30 -14.56
CA PRO A 9 -17.94 -55.99 -14.40
C PRO A 9 -17.10 -55.46 -13.22
N PRO A 10 -16.16 -56.25 -12.69
CA PRO A 10 -15.30 -55.85 -11.57
C PRO A 10 -14.22 -54.84 -11.96
N LEU A 11 -13.86 -53.97 -11.01
CA LEU A 11 -12.75 -53.02 -11.12
C LEU A 11 -11.39 -53.74 -11.08
N PRO A 12 -10.42 -53.40 -11.96
CA PRO A 12 -9.06 -53.90 -11.86
C PRO A 12 -8.26 -53.14 -10.77
N SER A 13 -7.57 -53.90 -9.94
CA SER A 13 -6.57 -53.40 -8.98
C SER A 13 -5.27 -53.01 -9.67
N GLY A 14 -4.78 -51.81 -9.38
CA GLY A 14 -3.45 -51.29 -9.73
C GLY A 14 -3.33 -49.87 -9.15
N GLY A 15 -2.24 -49.46 -8.50
CA GLY A 15 -0.87 -49.94 -8.62
C GLY A 15 0.00 -48.71 -8.89
N ILE A 16 0.24 -47.90 -7.84
CA ILE A 16 0.89 -46.60 -7.97
C ILE A 16 2.38 -46.80 -8.23
N HIS A 17 2.78 -46.72 -9.51
CA HIS A 17 4.17 -46.69 -9.91
C HIS A 17 4.72 -45.27 -10.00
N PHE A 18 5.94 -45.09 -9.48
CA PHE A 18 6.75 -43.89 -9.61
C PHE A 18 7.06 -43.56 -11.08
N PHE A 19 7.14 -42.27 -11.41
CA PHE A 19 7.81 -41.78 -12.62
C PHE A 19 9.13 -41.09 -12.29
N HIS A 20 10.18 -41.43 -13.04
CA HIS A 20 11.54 -40.91 -12.91
C HIS A 20 12.06 -40.57 -14.33
N GLY A 21 12.32 -39.29 -14.62
CA GLY A 21 12.82 -38.82 -15.93
C GLY A 21 11.80 -38.96 -17.09
N THR A 22 11.97 -38.34 -18.26
CA THR A 22 12.94 -37.35 -18.80
C THR A 22 12.17 -36.39 -19.74
N SER A 23 12.70 -35.41 -20.50
CA SER A 23 14.06 -34.97 -20.83
C SER A 23 14.04 -33.54 -21.44
N HIS A 24 15.14 -32.79 -21.31
CA HIS A 24 15.69 -31.83 -22.29
C HIS A 24 14.75 -30.87 -23.06
N SER A 25 14.86 -29.57 -22.75
CA SER A 25 14.63 -28.49 -23.73
C SER A 25 15.84 -27.57 -23.75
N ARG A 26 16.57 -27.60 -24.88
CA ARG A 26 17.73 -26.77 -25.19
C ARG A 26 17.25 -25.57 -25.99
N PHE A 27 17.54 -24.36 -25.54
CA PHE A 27 17.33 -23.14 -26.33
C PHE A 27 18.69 -22.56 -26.73
N ASP A 28 19.04 -22.73 -27.99
CA ASP A 28 20.17 -22.06 -28.62
C ASP A 28 19.71 -20.69 -29.18
N GLY A 29 20.52 -19.65 -28.99
CA GLY A 29 20.59 -18.46 -29.85
C GLY A 29 19.41 -17.48 -29.87
N ALA A 30 19.51 -16.40 -29.08
CA ALA A 30 18.89 -15.11 -29.42
C ALA A 30 19.90 -13.97 -29.20
N THR A 31 20.28 -13.31 -30.28
CA THR A 31 21.42 -12.38 -30.34
C THR A 31 21.10 -11.01 -29.75
N LEU A 32 22.05 -10.42 -29.02
CA LEU A 32 22.04 -9.02 -28.59
C LEU A 32 22.00 -8.08 -29.80
N ASN A 33 20.91 -7.34 -29.97
CA ASN A 33 20.83 -6.21 -30.91
C ASN A 33 20.86 -4.88 -30.15
N ASN A 34 22.05 -4.32 -29.99
CA ASN A 34 22.25 -2.94 -29.59
C ASN A 34 21.65 -2.00 -30.65
N VAL A 35 20.70 -1.14 -30.26
CA VAL A 35 20.18 -0.08 -31.14
C VAL A 35 21.08 1.15 -31.04
N ALA A 36 22.30 1.03 -31.56
CA ALA A 36 23.15 2.17 -31.87
C ALA A 36 22.78 2.65 -33.29
N ARG A 37 22.03 3.75 -33.41
CA ARG A 37 21.70 4.35 -34.72
C ARG A 37 22.70 5.44 -35.10
N ASN A 38 23.27 5.24 -36.29
CA ASN A 38 24.15 6.12 -37.06
C ASN A 38 24.10 7.62 -36.73
N GLN A 39 25.28 8.19 -36.45
CA GLN A 39 25.58 9.56 -36.81
C GLN A 39 25.95 9.62 -38.30
N THR A 40 25.24 10.43 -39.08
CA THR A 40 25.61 10.77 -40.46
C THR A 40 26.42 12.06 -40.48
N HIS A 41 27.69 11.98 -40.89
CA HIS A 41 28.52 13.15 -41.16
C HIS A 41 28.37 13.58 -42.63
N ASP A 42 27.57 14.60 -42.90
CA ASP A 42 27.61 15.30 -44.19
C ASP A 42 28.71 16.36 -44.18
N TYR A 43 29.73 16.17 -45.01
CA TYR A 43 30.87 17.09 -45.13
C TYR A 43 30.65 18.05 -46.31
N ARG A 44 30.26 19.31 -46.02
CA ARG A 44 30.14 20.35 -47.05
C ARG A 44 30.50 21.75 -46.55
N GLY A 45 31.46 22.37 -47.24
CA GLY A 45 31.61 23.83 -47.34
C GLY A 45 32.33 24.50 -46.18
N TRP A 46 33.52 25.06 -46.46
CA TRP A 46 34.13 26.07 -45.61
C TRP A 46 33.21 27.30 -45.50
N SER A 47 32.86 27.67 -44.27
CA SER A 47 32.50 29.03 -43.88
C SER A 47 33.10 29.29 -42.51
N SER A 48 33.81 30.39 -42.36
CA SER A 48 34.49 30.76 -41.12
C SER A 48 33.52 31.45 -40.16
N ASP A 49 32.70 30.67 -39.46
CA ASP A 49 31.95 31.06 -38.25
C ASP A 49 31.36 29.78 -37.60
N THR A 50 32.19 29.03 -36.86
CA THR A 50 31.82 27.72 -36.31
C THR A 50 31.03 27.85 -35.00
N ILE A 51 29.72 28.01 -35.08
CA ILE A 51 28.84 27.86 -33.91
C ILE A 51 28.74 26.37 -33.56
N HIS A 52 29.32 25.98 -32.42
CA HIS A 52 29.23 24.61 -31.91
C HIS A 52 27.84 24.34 -31.30
N HIS A 53 27.02 23.58 -32.01
CA HIS A 53 25.73 23.10 -31.49
C HIS A 53 25.90 21.77 -30.76
N ASP A 54 26.25 21.85 -29.47
CA ASP A 54 26.26 20.68 -28.60
C ASP A 54 24.82 20.33 -28.19
N SER A 55 24.36 19.13 -28.56
CA SER A 55 23.03 18.62 -28.17
C SER A 55 23.18 17.37 -27.32
N ARG A 56 22.50 17.35 -26.18
CA ARG A 56 22.61 16.26 -25.19
C ARG A 56 21.23 15.77 -24.79
N SER A 57 21.07 14.44 -24.82
CA SER A 57 19.83 13.76 -24.43
C SER A 57 20.06 13.00 -23.14
N PHE A 58 19.14 13.13 -22.18
CA PHE A 58 19.26 12.54 -20.85
C PHE A 58 18.32 11.33 -20.72
N GLY A 59 18.88 10.17 -20.37
CA GLY A 59 18.15 8.89 -20.41
C GLY A 59 17.17 8.65 -19.26
N THR A 60 17.38 9.26 -18.10
CA THR A 60 16.55 9.04 -16.89
C THR A 60 16.48 10.27 -15.99
N ILE A 61 15.36 10.40 -15.28
CA ILE A 61 15.19 11.31 -14.15
C ILE A 61 16.09 10.83 -12.99
N ASN A 62 16.74 11.77 -12.30
CA ASN A 62 17.70 11.55 -11.20
C ASN A 62 19.02 10.84 -11.57
N GLY A 63 19.37 10.74 -12.86
CA GLY A 63 20.70 10.31 -13.29
C GLY A 63 21.77 11.38 -13.03
N GLY A 64 22.77 11.08 -12.19
CA GLY A 64 23.98 11.90 -12.08
C GLY A 64 24.92 11.71 -13.28
N TYR A 65 25.64 12.75 -13.68
CA TYR A 65 26.68 12.66 -14.71
C TYR A 65 27.96 13.40 -14.29
N THR A 66 29.05 13.04 -14.95
CA THR A 66 30.38 13.64 -14.77
C THR A 66 30.74 14.44 -16.02
N GLU A 67 31.18 15.68 -15.86
CA GLU A 67 31.67 16.50 -16.97
C GLU A 67 33.07 16.02 -17.42
N GLN A 68 33.52 16.41 -18.63
CA GLN A 68 34.82 15.99 -19.16
C GLN A 68 36.03 16.47 -18.32
N ASP A 69 35.82 17.43 -17.42
CA ASP A 69 36.80 17.92 -16.46
C ASP A 69 36.72 17.21 -15.08
N ASN A 70 36.04 16.06 -15.02
CA ASN A 70 35.82 15.23 -13.83
C ASN A 70 35.01 15.87 -12.70
N ARG A 71 34.31 16.99 -12.94
CA ARG A 71 33.34 17.51 -11.96
C ARG A 71 32.08 16.65 -11.95
N GLN A 72 31.73 16.14 -10.76
CA GLN A 72 30.51 15.35 -10.54
C GLN A 72 29.35 16.31 -10.17
N MET A 73 28.31 16.33 -11.00
CA MET A 73 27.19 17.27 -10.87
C MET A 73 25.92 16.55 -10.43
N GLY A 74 25.51 16.76 -9.19
CA GLY A 74 24.17 16.38 -8.72
C GLY A 74 23.14 17.42 -9.13
N ARG A 75 22.19 17.05 -9.99
CA ARG A 75 21.03 17.87 -10.33
C ARG A 75 19.74 17.08 -10.13
N ASN A 76 18.80 17.65 -9.38
CA ASN A 76 17.44 17.13 -9.29
C ASN A 76 16.68 17.62 -10.53
N ILE A 77 16.53 16.77 -11.55
CA ILE A 77 15.94 17.14 -12.84
C ILE A 77 14.48 16.68 -12.85
N GLU A 78 13.58 17.58 -12.50
CA GLU A 78 12.14 17.31 -12.40
C GLU A 78 11.44 17.18 -13.77
N ASN A 79 12.12 17.48 -14.88
CA ASN A 79 11.54 17.44 -16.23
C ASN A 79 12.60 17.17 -17.32
N VAL A 80 12.30 16.28 -18.28
CA VAL A 80 13.24 15.90 -19.36
C VAL A 80 12.85 16.59 -20.67
N HIS A 81 13.61 17.61 -21.06
CA HIS A 81 13.51 18.30 -22.35
C HIS A 81 14.89 18.46 -22.98
N THR A 82 14.94 18.59 -24.31
CA THR A 82 16.18 18.87 -25.05
C THR A 82 16.70 20.25 -24.68
N TYR A 83 17.87 20.32 -24.05
CA TYR A 83 18.55 21.57 -23.75
C TYR A 83 19.43 21.98 -24.94
N HIS A 84 19.32 23.24 -25.36
CA HIS A 84 20.18 23.84 -26.38
C HIS A 84 20.99 24.97 -25.72
N GLU A 85 22.29 24.75 -25.57
CA GLU A 85 23.20 25.78 -25.08
C GLU A 85 23.76 26.57 -26.28
N TYR A 86 23.51 27.88 -26.31
CA TYR A 86 24.14 28.77 -27.27
C TYR A 86 25.37 29.41 -26.63
N GLN A 87 26.56 28.92 -27.00
CA GLN A 87 27.82 29.61 -26.69
C GLN A 87 28.07 30.69 -27.75
N GLY A 88 27.83 31.95 -27.38
CA GLY A 88 28.29 33.10 -28.16
C GLY A 88 29.81 33.27 -28.03
N SER A 89 30.48 33.64 -29.11
CA SER A 89 31.95 33.66 -29.18
C SER A 89 32.63 34.72 -28.31
N ASP A 90 31.90 35.72 -27.82
CA ASP A 90 32.46 36.83 -27.06
C ASP A 90 31.94 36.83 -25.61
N GLY A 91 32.87 36.71 -24.66
CA GLY A 91 32.57 36.58 -23.24
C GLY A 91 32.04 37.86 -22.60
N ASN A 92 30.74 38.16 -22.77
CA ASN A 92 30.05 39.14 -21.95
C ASN A 92 28.55 38.78 -21.80
N SER A 93 28.18 38.22 -20.64
CA SER A 93 26.79 37.78 -20.38
C SER A 93 25.91 38.94 -19.94
N THR A 94 25.26 39.61 -20.89
CA THR A 94 24.18 40.57 -20.61
C THR A 94 22.81 40.01 -20.92
N ARG A 95 22.08 39.68 -19.84
CA ARG A 95 20.62 39.83 -19.69
C ARG A 95 19.73 39.12 -20.73
N ASN A 96 19.45 37.84 -20.47
CA ASN A 96 18.38 37.11 -21.17
C ASN A 96 16.99 37.66 -20.78
N ASN A 97 16.13 37.88 -21.79
CA ASN A 97 14.69 38.05 -21.59
C ASN A 97 14.02 36.67 -21.39
N TYR A 98 13.10 36.58 -20.44
CA TYR A 98 12.31 35.38 -20.19
C TYR A 98 10.94 35.48 -20.87
N SER A 99 10.44 34.39 -21.44
CA SER A 99 9.01 34.13 -21.59
C SER A 99 8.48 33.45 -20.31
N GLU A 100 7.22 33.69 -19.95
CA GLU A 100 6.73 33.50 -18.58
C GLU A 100 6.50 32.05 -18.09
N GLU A 101 6.65 31.02 -18.93
CA GLU A 101 6.16 29.66 -18.60
C GLU A 101 7.17 28.70 -17.97
N THR A 102 8.43 29.09 -17.71
CA THR A 102 9.44 28.16 -17.15
C THR A 102 10.18 28.74 -15.94
N ARG A 103 9.88 28.24 -14.74
CA ARG A 103 10.69 28.48 -13.53
C ARG A 103 11.63 27.29 -13.28
N VAL A 104 12.93 27.56 -13.25
CA VAL A 104 13.97 26.61 -12.82
C VAL A 104 14.60 27.15 -11.54
N THR A 105 14.66 26.33 -10.49
CA THR A 105 15.29 26.69 -9.21
C THR A 105 16.61 25.95 -9.07
N THR A 106 17.73 26.63 -9.28
CA THR A 106 19.07 26.05 -9.12
C THR A 106 19.59 26.30 -7.71
N THR A 107 19.78 25.24 -6.91
CA THR A 107 20.42 25.32 -5.59
C THR A 107 21.85 24.82 -5.67
N THR A 108 22.82 25.74 -5.70
CA THR A 108 24.25 25.41 -5.70
C THR A 108 24.75 25.26 -4.25
N GLN A 109 25.06 24.03 -3.82
CA GLN A 109 25.78 23.82 -2.56
C GLN A 109 27.29 23.91 -2.79
N HIS A 110 27.92 24.97 -2.27
CA HIS A 110 29.38 25.06 -2.21
C HIS A 110 29.91 24.31 -0.98
N LEU A 111 30.62 23.21 -1.20
CA LEU A 111 31.48 22.59 -0.19
C LEU A 111 32.87 23.29 -0.18
N PRO A 112 33.47 23.56 0.98
CA PRO A 112 34.77 24.21 1.07
C PRO A 112 35.91 23.24 0.70
N SER A 113 36.84 23.73 -0.13
CA SER A 113 38.05 22.99 -0.55
C SER A 113 38.94 22.61 0.64
N ARG A 114 39.32 21.33 0.75
CA ARG A 114 40.44 20.90 1.60
C ARG A 114 41.76 21.08 0.86
N SER A 115 42.75 21.67 1.52
CA SER A 115 44.10 21.85 0.98
C SER A 115 44.97 20.59 1.16
N SER A 116 45.90 20.42 0.24
CA SER A 116 46.92 19.36 0.24
C SER A 116 48.03 19.62 1.26
N ASN A 117 48.61 18.56 1.84
CA ASN A 117 50.06 18.32 1.75
C ASN A 117 50.47 16.89 2.19
N PRO A 118 51.61 16.34 1.72
CA PRO A 118 51.99 14.93 1.92
C PRO A 118 53.27 14.73 2.77
N ILE A 119 53.36 13.60 3.50
CA ILE A 119 54.62 13.01 4.04
C ILE A 119 54.53 11.47 3.93
N ALA A 120 55.67 10.78 3.84
CA ALA A 120 55.81 9.46 3.22
C ALA A 120 56.22 8.28 4.15
N GLN A 121 55.87 7.07 3.70
CA GLN A 121 56.54 5.75 3.91
C GLN A 121 56.56 5.09 5.32
N PRO A 122 56.91 3.77 5.45
CA PRO A 122 57.19 2.75 4.41
C PRO A 122 56.39 1.41 4.53
N ASP A 123 56.69 0.50 3.59
CA ASP A 123 56.36 -0.92 3.44
C ASP A 123 55.83 -1.74 4.64
N ARG A 124 54.86 -2.63 4.34
CA ARG A 124 54.77 -3.97 4.96
C ARG A 124 54.17 -5.02 4.02
N LEU A 125 54.65 -6.26 4.21
CA LEU A 125 54.48 -7.40 3.31
C LEU A 125 53.08 -8.04 3.32
N ARG A 126 52.75 -8.68 2.20
CA ARG A 126 51.72 -9.74 2.10
C ARG A 126 52.02 -10.87 3.07
N GLU A 127 50.98 -11.45 3.67
CA GLU A 127 50.64 -12.89 3.61
C GLU A 127 49.51 -13.22 4.61
N ASN A 128 48.34 -13.61 4.11
CA ASN A 128 47.84 -14.98 4.24
C ASN A 128 46.44 -15.15 3.62
N GLU A 129 46.25 -16.28 2.97
CA GLU A 129 44.97 -16.70 2.39
C GLU A 129 44.13 -17.43 3.44
N ASN A 130 42.81 -17.28 3.40
CA ASN A 130 41.91 -18.24 4.06
C ASN A 130 40.57 -18.33 3.32
N PRO A 131 40.31 -19.40 2.53
CA PRO A 131 39.14 -19.49 1.68
C PRO A 131 37.95 -20.11 2.43
N SER A 132 37.10 -19.29 3.05
CA SER A 132 35.84 -19.75 3.68
C SER A 132 34.73 -18.69 3.66
N ALA A 133 34.46 -18.12 2.49
CA ALA A 133 33.41 -17.11 2.29
C ALA A 133 32.69 -17.26 0.93
N LEU A 134 32.19 -18.47 0.62
CA LEU A 134 31.50 -18.76 -0.65
C LEU A 134 30.19 -19.54 -0.43
N ARG A 135 29.26 -18.95 0.35
CA ARG A 135 27.86 -19.41 0.43
C ARG A 135 26.86 -18.39 1.04
N GLN A 136 26.90 -17.14 0.60
CA GLN A 136 25.76 -16.22 0.73
C GLN A 136 25.48 -15.57 -0.63
N GLY A 137 24.25 -15.76 -1.14
CA GLY A 137 23.81 -15.23 -2.43
C GLY A 137 23.42 -13.74 -2.33
N PRO A 138 23.42 -12.99 -3.44
CA PRO A 138 23.30 -11.53 -3.45
C PRO A 138 21.86 -11.00 -3.25
N TYR A 139 20.98 -11.76 -2.58
CA TYR A 139 19.57 -11.41 -2.35
C TYR A 139 19.24 -11.35 -0.85
N ALA A 140 20.10 -10.70 -0.07
CA ALA A 140 19.74 -10.25 1.26
C ALA A 140 18.73 -9.09 1.11
N ILE A 141 17.46 -9.38 1.41
CA ILE A 141 16.37 -8.40 1.40
C ILE A 141 16.73 -7.27 2.35
N GLY A 142 17.01 -6.09 1.79
CA GLY A 142 17.20 -4.85 2.54
C GLY A 142 15.88 -4.41 3.16
N ARG A 143 15.51 -5.05 4.27
CA ARG A 143 14.45 -4.55 5.16
C ARG A 143 14.90 -3.19 5.66
N ASP A 144 14.03 -2.18 5.61
CA ASP A 144 14.37 -0.82 6.05
C ASP A 144 14.65 -0.80 7.57
N PHE A 145 15.93 -1.00 7.94
CA PHE A 145 16.39 -0.93 9.32
C PHE A 145 16.13 0.45 9.94
N SER A 146 16.01 1.49 9.10
CA SER A 146 15.59 2.85 9.43
C SER A 146 14.21 2.92 10.11
N GLN A 147 13.20 2.22 9.58
CA GLN A 147 11.86 2.17 10.17
C GLN A 147 11.81 1.31 11.43
N ALA A 148 12.55 0.19 11.47
CA ALA A 148 12.60 -0.67 12.65
C ALA A 148 13.28 0.03 13.84
N ALA A 149 14.41 0.70 13.61
CA ALA A 149 15.12 1.47 14.63
C ALA A 149 14.28 2.65 15.13
N SER A 150 13.70 3.47 14.23
CA SER A 150 12.87 4.61 14.63
C SER A 150 11.59 4.20 15.38
N ARG A 151 11.00 3.03 15.10
CA ARG A 151 9.92 2.46 15.94
C ARG A 151 10.42 2.14 17.35
N GLN A 152 11.57 1.49 17.48
CA GLN A 152 12.15 1.12 18.77
C GLN A 152 12.54 2.34 19.62
N ASP A 153 13.13 3.37 19.00
CA ASP A 153 13.50 4.62 19.68
C ASP A 153 12.26 5.39 20.17
N ARG A 154 11.18 5.41 19.37
CA ARG A 154 9.90 6.03 19.76
C ARG A 154 9.17 5.25 20.85
N GLU A 155 9.24 3.92 20.83
CA GLU A 155 8.70 3.08 21.90
C GLU A 155 9.47 3.30 23.20
N ALA A 156 10.80 3.39 23.16
CA ALA A 156 11.62 3.75 24.32
C ALA A 156 11.24 5.14 24.87
N ALA A 157 11.07 6.15 24.01
CA ALA A 157 10.62 7.48 24.41
C ALA A 157 9.23 7.49 25.06
N LEU A 158 8.34 6.56 24.68
CA LEU A 158 7.06 6.36 25.39
C LEU A 158 7.23 5.67 26.75
N GLN A 159 8.25 4.81 26.94
CA GLN A 159 8.52 4.18 28.23
C GLN A 159 9.06 5.19 29.27
N ASP A 160 9.77 6.23 28.82
CA ASP A 160 10.27 7.33 29.68
C ASP A 160 9.14 8.22 30.26
N LEU A 161 7.92 8.13 29.73
CA LEU A 161 6.77 8.84 30.28
C LEU A 161 6.33 8.23 31.64
N PRO A 162 5.77 9.04 32.56
CA PRO A 162 5.12 8.54 33.76
C PRO A 162 4.03 7.51 33.42
N GLN A 163 3.95 6.41 34.19
CA GLN A 163 3.08 5.28 33.88
C GLN A 163 1.60 5.68 33.73
N ASP A 164 1.09 6.55 34.60
CA ASP A 164 -0.29 7.05 34.51
C ASP A 164 -0.53 7.90 33.26
N PHE A 165 0.45 8.71 32.84
CA PHE A 165 0.39 9.45 31.58
C PHE A 165 0.36 8.49 30.39
N ARG A 166 1.30 7.53 30.33
CA ARG A 166 1.35 6.52 29.24
C ARG A 166 0.05 5.74 29.14
N ARG A 167 -0.52 5.31 30.27
CA ARG A 167 -1.81 4.60 30.29
C ARG A 167 -2.92 5.42 29.65
N VAL A 168 -3.16 6.65 30.12
CA VAL A 168 -4.23 7.51 29.58
C VAL A 168 -3.98 7.89 28.12
N PHE A 169 -2.72 8.13 27.77
CA PHE A 169 -2.30 8.44 26.40
C PHE A 169 -2.68 7.30 25.42
N THR A 170 -2.28 6.07 25.74
CA THR A 170 -2.49 4.90 24.87
C THR A 170 -3.91 4.36 24.92
N GLU A 171 -4.56 4.32 26.09
CA GLU A 171 -5.90 3.71 26.25
C GLU A 171 -7.04 4.65 25.85
N CYS A 172 -6.86 5.97 25.99
CA CYS A 172 -7.92 6.95 25.77
C CYS A 172 -7.62 7.91 24.61
N PHE A 173 -6.45 8.58 24.63
CA PHE A 173 -6.17 9.67 23.70
C PHE A 173 -5.88 9.18 22.28
N VAL A 174 -4.98 8.22 22.09
CA VAL A 174 -4.66 7.66 20.76
C VAL A 174 -5.92 7.05 20.09
N PRO A 175 -6.72 6.21 20.76
CA PRO A 175 -8.01 5.74 20.23
C PRO A 175 -8.99 6.85 19.85
N ALA A 176 -9.05 7.97 20.61
CA ALA A 176 -9.91 9.10 20.26
C ALA A 176 -9.38 9.90 19.04
N VAL A 177 -8.07 9.97 18.83
CA VAL A 177 -7.48 10.53 17.60
C VAL A 177 -7.70 9.60 16.40
N ILE A 178 -7.72 8.28 16.60
CA ILE A 178 -8.06 7.30 15.56
C ILE A 178 -9.56 7.37 15.22
N GLU A 179 -10.45 7.56 16.21
CA GLU A 179 -11.87 7.84 15.98
C GLU A 179 -12.05 9.11 15.13
N LEU A 180 -11.37 10.21 15.48
CA LEU A 180 -11.36 11.44 14.68
C LEU A 180 -10.93 11.16 13.24
N THR A 181 -9.79 10.48 13.07
CA THR A 181 -9.19 10.21 11.76
C THR A 181 -10.08 9.34 10.89
N GLY A 182 -10.79 8.38 11.49
CA GLY A 182 -11.80 7.56 10.84
C GLY A 182 -12.95 8.36 10.20
N THR A 183 -13.19 9.61 10.64
CA THR A 183 -14.23 10.49 10.07
C THR A 183 -13.76 11.36 8.90
N LEU A 184 -12.45 11.47 8.68
CA LEU A 184 -11.86 12.32 7.65
C LEU A 184 -11.90 11.65 6.25
N ARG A 185 -11.33 12.31 5.23
CA ARG A 185 -11.01 11.64 3.96
C ARG A 185 -9.98 10.53 4.24
N ALA A 186 -10.08 9.39 3.56
CA ALA A 186 -9.02 8.38 3.65
C ALA A 186 -7.63 8.99 3.33
N TRP A 187 -6.60 8.52 4.05
CA TRP A 187 -5.24 9.04 4.05
C TRP A 187 -5.03 10.49 4.54
N ALA A 188 -6.08 11.18 5.02
CA ALA A 188 -5.90 12.45 5.72
C ALA A 188 -5.45 12.20 7.16
N ASP A 189 -4.47 12.98 7.60
CA ASP A 189 -4.12 13.10 9.01
C ASP A 189 -4.98 14.18 9.68
N PRO A 190 -5.32 14.05 10.97
CA PRO A 190 -6.07 15.08 11.69
C PRO A 190 -5.19 16.33 11.85
N PRO A 191 -5.71 17.55 11.58
CA PRO A 191 -4.92 18.75 11.70
C PRO A 191 -4.63 19.08 13.19
N PRO A 192 -3.53 19.80 13.51
CA PRO A 192 -3.04 19.94 14.87
C PRO A 192 -4.01 20.60 15.87
N ASP A 193 -4.90 21.48 15.39
CA ASP A 193 -5.97 22.08 16.18
C ASP A 193 -7.02 21.05 16.63
N ARG A 194 -7.37 20.10 15.75
CA ARG A 194 -8.30 19.01 16.07
C ARG A 194 -7.66 17.99 17.00
N ILE A 195 -6.37 17.67 16.82
CA ILE A 195 -5.59 16.87 17.78
C ILE A 195 -5.61 17.54 19.16
N ARG A 196 -5.35 18.85 19.23
CA ARG A 196 -5.40 19.62 20.49
C ARG A 196 -6.80 19.62 21.13
N ALA A 197 -7.87 19.69 20.34
CA ALA A 197 -9.23 19.60 20.85
C ALA A 197 -9.55 18.21 21.44
N VAL A 198 -9.08 17.12 20.80
CA VAL A 198 -9.18 15.75 21.36
C VAL A 198 -8.36 15.65 22.65
N TRP A 199 -7.14 16.20 22.67
CA TRP A 199 -6.27 16.23 23.85
C TRP A 199 -6.92 16.91 25.05
N GLN A 200 -7.43 18.13 24.86
CA GLN A 200 -8.13 18.90 25.91
C GLN A 200 -9.41 18.22 26.43
N ARG A 201 -10.04 17.39 25.59
CA ARG A 201 -11.24 16.63 25.98
C ARG A 201 -10.94 15.37 26.76
N VAL A 202 -9.85 14.67 26.43
CA VAL A 202 -9.58 13.30 26.89
C VAL A 202 -8.50 13.22 27.97
N MET A 203 -7.55 14.16 27.99
CA MET A 203 -6.47 14.17 28.98
C MET A 203 -6.90 14.85 30.29
N PRO A 204 -6.55 14.27 31.45
CA PRO A 204 -6.67 14.89 32.77
C PRO A 204 -6.12 16.32 32.81
N GLN A 205 -6.78 17.21 33.54
CA GLN A 205 -6.49 18.66 33.54
C GLN A 205 -5.04 18.99 33.90
N ASP A 206 -4.46 18.24 34.84
CA ASP A 206 -3.06 18.32 35.26
C ASP A 206 -2.09 17.97 34.12
N LEU A 207 -2.47 17.10 33.18
CA LEU A 207 -1.67 16.69 32.03
C LEU A 207 -1.89 17.55 30.78
N GLN A 208 -2.95 18.38 30.73
CA GLN A 208 -3.33 19.10 29.51
C GLN A 208 -2.25 20.07 28.99
N HIS A 209 -1.40 20.60 29.89
CA HIS A 209 -0.34 21.53 29.52
C HIS A 209 0.82 20.86 28.73
N ASN A 210 0.99 19.54 28.82
CA ASN A 210 2.14 18.84 28.24
C ASN A 210 2.19 18.89 26.70
N LEU A 211 1.06 19.00 26.00
CA LEU A 211 1.05 19.11 24.53
C LEU A 211 1.70 20.41 24.02
N SER A 212 1.78 21.45 24.87
CA SER A 212 2.44 22.71 24.56
C SER A 212 3.89 22.78 25.05
N ASP A 213 4.38 21.76 25.75
CA ASP A 213 5.80 21.65 26.12
C ASP A 213 6.61 21.33 24.85
N SER A 214 7.66 22.10 24.58
CA SER A 214 8.51 21.95 23.39
C SER A 214 9.25 20.60 23.32
N ARG A 215 9.38 19.89 24.44
CA ARG A 215 9.97 18.55 24.53
C ARG A 215 8.96 17.45 24.16
N TRP A 216 7.73 17.58 24.66
CA TRP A 216 6.71 16.53 24.54
C TRP A 216 5.85 16.66 23.28
N GLY A 217 5.55 17.88 22.83
CA GLY A 217 4.70 18.13 21.65
C GLY A 217 5.14 17.37 20.40
N PRO A 218 6.42 17.46 19.96
CA PRO A 218 6.92 16.72 18.79
C PRO A 218 6.87 15.20 18.98
N MET A 219 7.24 14.69 20.16
CA MET A 219 7.19 13.25 20.47
C MET A 219 5.76 12.71 20.41
N ILE A 220 4.81 13.43 21.00
CA ILE A 220 3.38 13.09 20.95
C ILE A 220 2.88 13.06 19.51
N GLN A 221 3.26 14.04 18.69
CA GLN A 221 2.87 14.08 17.28
C GLN A 221 3.44 12.89 16.48
N ASP A 222 4.72 12.57 16.68
CA ASP A 222 5.37 11.42 16.05
C ASP A 222 4.70 10.09 16.41
N VAL A 223 4.34 9.91 17.69
CA VAL A 223 3.64 8.71 18.16
C VAL A 223 2.21 8.63 17.62
N ILE A 224 1.50 9.76 17.50
CA ILE A 224 0.18 9.80 16.84
C ILE A 224 0.33 9.32 15.39
N LEU A 225 1.26 9.87 14.61
CA LEU A 225 1.44 9.50 13.21
C LEU A 225 1.79 8.00 13.07
N GLN A 226 2.68 7.49 13.92
CA GLN A 226 3.00 6.06 13.98
C GLN A 226 1.75 5.20 14.29
N SER A 227 0.93 5.62 15.26
CA SER A 227 -0.31 4.93 15.62
C SER A 227 -1.35 4.94 14.49
N LEU A 228 -1.42 6.03 13.71
CA LEU A 228 -2.29 6.12 12.53
C LEU A 228 -1.81 5.18 11.41
N ASP A 229 -0.51 5.04 11.21
CA ASP A 229 0.05 4.12 10.20
C ASP A 229 -0.11 2.66 10.60
N ASP A 230 0.08 2.31 11.88
CA ASP A 230 -0.21 0.96 12.37
C ASP A 230 -1.71 0.63 12.29
N TRP A 231 -2.60 1.59 12.61
CA TRP A 231 -4.05 1.46 12.40
C TRP A 231 -4.41 1.27 10.92
N ARG A 232 -3.81 2.04 10.00
CA ARG A 232 -4.01 1.88 8.54
C ARG A 232 -3.58 0.50 8.07
N ASN A 233 -2.43 0.00 8.54
CA ASN A 233 -1.94 -1.34 8.22
C ASN A 233 -2.79 -2.46 8.86
N GLY A 234 -3.50 -2.18 9.96
CA GLY A 234 -4.50 -3.08 10.53
C GLY A 234 -5.58 -3.51 9.52
N PHE A 235 -6.18 -2.54 8.81
CA PHE A 235 -7.13 -2.86 7.73
C PHE A 235 -6.49 -3.70 6.61
N ALA A 236 -5.23 -3.43 6.25
CA ALA A 236 -4.52 -4.15 5.20
C ALA A 236 -4.31 -5.63 5.53
N SER A 237 -4.03 -5.93 6.80
CA SER A 237 -3.91 -7.30 7.32
C SER A 237 -5.29 -7.97 7.38
N ALA A 238 -6.28 -7.33 8.00
CA ALA A 238 -7.63 -7.87 8.14
C ALA A 238 -8.31 -8.13 6.78
N ALA A 239 -8.07 -7.30 5.78
CA ALA A 239 -8.55 -7.52 4.42
C ALA A 239 -7.89 -8.72 3.74
N ILE A 240 -6.57 -8.94 3.94
CA ILE A 240 -5.89 -10.13 3.43
C ILE A 240 -6.46 -11.40 4.08
N ASP A 241 -6.67 -11.39 5.39
CA ASP A 241 -7.20 -12.56 6.11
C ASP A 241 -8.67 -12.82 5.73
N ALA A 242 -9.50 -11.77 5.61
CA ALA A 242 -10.88 -11.90 5.15
C ALA A 242 -10.97 -12.41 3.70
N VAL A 243 -10.11 -11.94 2.79
CA VAL A 243 -10.05 -12.44 1.40
C VAL A 243 -9.53 -13.89 1.37
N ARG A 244 -8.54 -14.24 2.19
CA ARG A 244 -8.05 -15.62 2.32
C ARG A 244 -9.17 -16.57 2.73
N ASP A 245 -10.00 -16.19 3.69
CA ASP A 245 -11.09 -17.03 4.18
C ASP A 245 -12.18 -17.25 3.12
N VAL A 246 -12.63 -16.21 2.40
CA VAL A 246 -13.61 -16.40 1.32
C VAL A 246 -13.05 -17.25 0.17
N VAL A 247 -11.77 -17.09 -0.17
CA VAL A 247 -11.08 -17.91 -1.18
C VAL A 247 -10.97 -19.36 -0.74
N ASN A 248 -10.59 -19.62 0.51
CA ASN A 248 -10.52 -20.98 1.06
C ASN A 248 -11.89 -21.67 1.02
N ARG A 249 -12.98 -20.95 1.30
CA ARG A 249 -14.34 -21.50 1.18
C ARG A 249 -14.76 -21.76 -0.26
N ALA A 250 -14.39 -20.89 -1.20
CA ALA A 250 -14.59 -21.15 -2.63
C ALA A 250 -13.87 -22.44 -3.09
N ILE A 251 -12.61 -22.66 -2.64
CA ILE A 251 -11.87 -23.91 -2.89
C ILE A 251 -12.61 -25.13 -2.30
N GLN A 252 -13.11 -25.04 -1.07
CA GLN A 252 -13.87 -26.10 -0.41
C GLN A 252 -15.17 -26.44 -1.17
N ASN A 253 -15.85 -25.42 -1.70
CA ASN A 253 -17.03 -25.56 -2.56
C ASN A 253 -16.72 -26.08 -3.98
N ARG A 254 -15.44 -26.32 -4.31
CA ARG A 254 -14.94 -26.71 -5.64
C ARG A 254 -15.14 -25.63 -6.71
N GLU A 255 -15.27 -24.38 -6.30
CA GLU A 255 -15.26 -23.21 -7.18
C GLU A 255 -13.82 -22.86 -7.58
N ASN A 256 -13.64 -22.21 -8.73
CA ASN A 256 -12.33 -21.72 -9.14
C ASN A 256 -12.01 -20.40 -8.38
N PRO A 257 -10.93 -20.32 -7.59
CA PRO A 257 -10.58 -19.13 -6.82
C PRO A 257 -10.43 -17.86 -7.65
N ARG A 258 -9.86 -17.99 -8.86
CA ARG A 258 -9.64 -16.87 -9.76
C ARG A 258 -10.96 -16.30 -10.28
N ASP A 259 -11.87 -17.19 -10.68
CA ASP A 259 -13.19 -16.80 -11.18
C ASP A 259 -14.05 -16.20 -10.05
N TYR A 260 -13.92 -16.73 -8.82
CA TYR A 260 -14.55 -16.17 -7.62
C TYR A 260 -14.02 -14.76 -7.27
N ILE A 261 -12.71 -14.52 -7.38
CA ILE A 261 -12.12 -13.18 -7.20
C ILE A 261 -12.60 -12.21 -8.29
N LEU A 262 -12.73 -12.65 -9.55
CA LEU A 262 -13.29 -11.84 -10.62
C LEU A 262 -14.78 -11.52 -10.36
N TRP A 263 -15.55 -12.49 -9.89
CA TRP A 263 -16.96 -12.34 -9.51
C TRP A 263 -17.17 -11.36 -8.35
N LEU A 264 -16.31 -11.38 -7.31
CA LEU A 264 -16.35 -10.37 -6.24
C LEU A 264 -16.14 -8.95 -6.78
N ARG A 265 -15.28 -8.79 -7.80
CA ARG A 265 -14.93 -7.50 -8.41
C ARG A 265 -15.84 -7.07 -9.55
N GLU A 266 -16.85 -7.87 -9.90
CA GLU A 266 -17.83 -7.56 -10.95
C GLU A 266 -18.49 -6.19 -10.73
N GLY A 267 -18.71 -5.45 -11.83
CA GLY A 267 -19.22 -4.08 -11.82
C GLY A 267 -18.12 -3.00 -11.84
N ASP A 268 -18.54 -1.73 -11.84
CA ASP A 268 -17.64 -0.59 -11.65
C ASP A 268 -17.34 -0.35 -10.14
N TYR A 269 -16.58 0.70 -9.81
CA TYR A 269 -16.25 1.03 -8.42
C TYR A 269 -17.46 1.35 -7.52
N ARG A 270 -18.66 1.54 -8.08
CA ARG A 270 -19.91 1.84 -7.34
C ARG A 270 -20.72 0.59 -7.08
N PHE A 271 -20.57 -0.42 -7.93
CA PHE A 271 -21.41 -1.62 -7.95
C PHE A 271 -20.64 -2.93 -7.73
N ARG A 272 -19.38 -2.85 -7.25
CA ARG A 272 -18.58 -4.00 -6.81
C ARG A 272 -19.42 -4.98 -6.00
N ARG A 273 -19.43 -6.25 -6.41
CA ARG A 273 -20.27 -7.28 -5.76
C ARG A 273 -19.98 -7.42 -4.27
N TYR A 274 -18.70 -7.35 -3.88
CA TYR A 274 -18.30 -7.40 -2.47
C TYR A 274 -18.74 -6.18 -1.62
N TYR A 275 -19.45 -5.18 -2.15
CA TYR A 275 -20.05 -4.15 -1.31
C TYR A 275 -21.34 -4.62 -0.61
N PHE A 276 -22.03 -5.60 -1.16
CA PHE A 276 -23.42 -5.92 -0.79
C PHE A 276 -23.49 -7.23 0.00
N THR A 277 -24.49 -7.38 0.86
CA THR A 277 -24.76 -8.66 1.56
C THR A 277 -25.36 -9.69 0.60
N GLU A 278 -26.18 -9.22 -0.33
CA GLU A 278 -26.86 -10.05 -1.32
C GLU A 278 -26.89 -9.28 -2.65
N VAL A 279 -26.55 -9.99 -3.74
CA VAL A 279 -26.77 -9.55 -5.11
C VAL A 279 -27.53 -10.64 -5.84
N SER A 280 -28.80 -10.34 -6.14
CA SER A 280 -29.79 -11.20 -6.81
C SER A 280 -30.36 -10.48 -8.03
N GLU A 281 -31.19 -11.13 -8.84
CA GLU A 281 -31.86 -10.54 -9.99
C GLU A 281 -33.36 -10.38 -9.73
N ASP A 282 -33.97 -9.31 -10.24
CA ASP A 282 -35.43 -9.16 -10.27
C ASP A 282 -36.08 -9.95 -11.41
N GLU A 283 -37.42 -9.89 -11.50
CA GLU A 283 -38.22 -10.52 -12.57
C GLU A 283 -37.83 -10.08 -14.01
N LYS A 284 -36.98 -9.05 -14.15
CA LYS A 284 -36.51 -8.47 -15.42
C LYS A 284 -35.01 -8.70 -15.63
N GLY A 285 -34.38 -9.56 -14.83
CA GLY A 285 -32.94 -9.83 -14.88
C GLY A 285 -32.08 -8.63 -14.46
N GLN A 286 -32.63 -7.66 -13.70
CA GLN A 286 -31.86 -6.51 -13.21
C GLN A 286 -31.26 -6.80 -11.84
N PRO A 287 -29.98 -6.43 -11.59
CA PRO A 287 -29.31 -6.74 -10.34
C PRO A 287 -29.87 -5.93 -9.16
N VAL A 288 -30.63 -6.61 -8.30
CA VAL A 288 -31.08 -6.16 -6.99
C VAL A 288 -29.94 -6.34 -6.00
N ARG A 289 -29.67 -5.29 -5.21
CA ARG A 289 -28.52 -5.24 -4.29
C ARG A 289 -28.99 -4.83 -2.90
N LYS A 290 -28.72 -5.65 -1.89
CA LYS A 290 -29.12 -5.42 -0.48
C LYS A 290 -27.90 -5.19 0.42
N GLY A 291 -28.11 -4.58 1.58
CA GLY A 291 -27.06 -4.31 2.58
C GLY A 291 -25.82 -3.60 1.99
N PRO A 292 -25.94 -2.38 1.46
CA PRO A 292 -24.81 -1.64 0.90
C PRO A 292 -23.75 -1.39 1.98
N PHE A 293 -22.53 -1.80 1.70
CA PHE A 293 -21.36 -1.79 2.57
C PHE A 293 -21.47 -2.68 3.84
N GLN A 294 -22.32 -3.72 3.80
CA GLN A 294 -22.55 -4.65 4.92
C GLN A 294 -22.05 -6.09 4.61
N SER A 295 -21.32 -6.30 3.51
CA SER A 295 -20.75 -7.62 3.18
C SER A 295 -19.80 -8.13 4.27
N GLU A 296 -19.51 -9.44 4.28
CA GLU A 296 -18.52 -10.02 5.21
C GLU A 296 -17.14 -9.38 5.07
N LEU A 297 -16.66 -9.16 3.83
CA LEU A 297 -15.33 -8.58 3.59
C LEU A 297 -15.23 -7.15 4.17
N ILE A 298 -16.24 -6.30 3.91
CA ILE A 298 -16.26 -4.94 4.47
C ILE A 298 -16.42 -4.97 5.97
N SER A 299 -17.36 -5.76 6.49
CA SER A 299 -17.67 -5.79 7.92
C SER A 299 -16.50 -6.31 8.76
N ARG A 300 -15.81 -7.37 8.30
CA ARG A 300 -14.58 -7.88 8.94
C ARG A 300 -13.45 -6.85 8.89
N THR A 301 -13.19 -6.26 7.72
CA THR A 301 -12.09 -5.27 7.56
C THR A 301 -12.36 -4.00 8.39
N LEU A 302 -13.58 -3.49 8.37
CA LEU A 302 -14.00 -2.31 9.12
C LEU A 302 -14.04 -2.57 10.64
N SER A 303 -14.20 -3.83 11.07
CA SER A 303 -14.16 -4.19 12.50
C SER A 303 -12.85 -3.77 13.17
N GLU A 304 -11.73 -3.70 12.45
CA GLU A 304 -10.44 -3.22 12.99
C GLU A 304 -10.55 -1.78 13.53
N HIS A 305 -11.25 -0.89 12.83
CA HIS A 305 -11.49 0.45 13.34
C HIS A 305 -12.23 0.41 14.68
N PHE A 306 -13.30 -0.40 14.77
CA PHE A 306 -14.10 -0.50 15.98
C PHE A 306 -13.37 -1.22 17.13
N LYS A 307 -12.51 -2.20 16.85
CA LYS A 307 -11.58 -2.80 17.82
C LYS A 307 -10.65 -1.73 18.42
N THR A 308 -9.97 -0.95 17.57
CA THR A 308 -9.04 0.09 18.03
C THR A 308 -9.72 1.17 18.87
N ILE A 309 -10.92 1.63 18.47
CA ILE A 309 -11.63 2.68 19.20
C ILE A 309 -12.50 2.15 20.35
N ASN A 310 -12.56 0.85 20.64
CA ASN A 310 -13.48 0.29 21.63
C ASN A 310 -13.25 0.84 23.05
N SER A 311 -12.00 1.15 23.40
CA SER A 311 -11.62 1.71 24.70
C SER A 311 -12.06 3.16 24.94
N VAL A 312 -12.45 3.91 23.89
CA VAL A 312 -12.91 5.29 24.04
C VAL A 312 -14.24 5.30 24.80
N ARG A 313 -14.21 5.89 26.01
CA ARG A 313 -15.40 6.05 26.85
C ARG A 313 -16.45 6.94 26.20
N GLN A 314 -17.73 6.70 26.50
CA GLN A 314 -18.86 7.35 25.81
C GLN A 314 -18.83 8.89 25.93
N GLU A 315 -18.39 9.42 27.08
CA GLU A 315 -18.21 10.85 27.33
C GLU A 315 -17.10 11.50 26.47
N HIS A 316 -16.16 10.70 25.97
CA HIS A 316 -15.05 11.13 25.11
C HIS A 316 -15.31 10.95 23.61
N ARG A 317 -16.30 10.12 23.23
CA ARG A 317 -16.70 9.84 21.84
C ARG A 317 -17.00 11.09 21.04
N LEU A 318 -16.56 11.14 19.79
CA LEU A 318 -16.92 12.16 18.81
C LEU A 318 -18.35 11.91 18.30
N SER A 319 -19.33 12.43 19.04
CA SER A 319 -20.74 12.01 19.04
C SER A 319 -21.52 12.16 17.72
N HIS A 320 -20.90 12.66 16.64
CA HIS A 320 -21.56 12.99 15.37
C HIS A 320 -20.72 12.63 14.13
N GLY A 321 -19.62 11.89 14.30
CA GLY A 321 -18.71 11.53 13.21
C GLY A 321 -19.04 10.17 12.58
N ARG A 322 -19.42 10.16 11.30
CA ARG A 322 -19.49 8.90 10.51
C ARG A 322 -18.07 8.46 10.14
N ALA A 323 -17.79 7.17 10.27
CA ALA A 323 -16.46 6.57 10.02
C ALA A 323 -16.13 6.44 8.52
N THR A 324 -16.35 7.50 7.75
CA THR A 324 -16.22 7.54 6.29
C THR A 324 -14.80 7.24 5.80
N GLY A 325 -13.78 7.79 6.46
CA GLY A 325 -12.39 7.50 6.16
C GLY A 325 -12.02 6.04 6.45
N ALA A 326 -12.51 5.49 7.56
CA ALA A 326 -12.27 4.10 7.94
C ALA A 326 -12.89 3.09 6.96
N ILE A 327 -14.12 3.32 6.49
CA ILE A 327 -14.75 2.42 5.50
C ILE A 327 -14.14 2.56 4.10
N VAL A 328 -13.71 3.76 3.70
CA VAL A 328 -12.96 3.97 2.45
C VAL A 328 -11.60 3.27 2.51
N LEU A 329 -10.87 3.37 3.64
CA LEU A 329 -9.65 2.59 3.88
C LEU A 329 -9.91 1.08 3.82
N SER A 330 -11.00 0.60 4.43
CA SER A 330 -11.39 -0.81 4.38
C SER A 330 -11.61 -1.30 2.95
N ILE A 331 -12.32 -0.53 2.12
CA ILE A 331 -12.54 -0.85 0.70
C ILE A 331 -11.21 -0.87 -0.08
N LEU A 332 -10.31 0.10 0.16
CA LEU A 332 -8.99 0.13 -0.47
C LEU A 332 -8.12 -1.08 -0.06
N SER A 333 -8.16 -1.48 1.22
CA SER A 333 -7.48 -2.68 1.70
C SER A 333 -8.03 -3.96 1.05
N ILE A 334 -9.34 -4.02 0.81
CA ILE A 334 -9.97 -5.15 0.10
C ILE A 334 -9.57 -5.17 -1.38
N GLU A 335 -9.61 -4.05 -2.12
CA GLU A 335 -9.10 -4.02 -3.51
C GLU A 335 -7.61 -4.44 -3.58
N ARG A 336 -6.79 -4.06 -2.59
CA ARG A 336 -5.39 -4.56 -2.46
C ARG A 336 -5.33 -6.07 -2.28
N ALA A 337 -6.07 -6.62 -1.33
CA ALA A 337 -6.10 -8.06 -1.08
C ALA A 337 -6.63 -8.84 -2.31
N LEU A 338 -7.71 -8.37 -2.96
CA LEU A 338 -8.25 -8.97 -4.17
C LEU A 338 -7.28 -8.88 -5.38
N ASN A 339 -6.46 -7.82 -5.47
CA ASN A 339 -5.38 -7.74 -6.46
C ASN A 339 -4.30 -8.81 -6.19
N PHE A 340 -3.91 -9.01 -4.93
CA PHE A 340 -2.91 -10.04 -4.57
C PHE A 340 -3.43 -11.47 -4.81
N TYR A 341 -4.75 -11.69 -4.71
CA TYR A 341 -5.40 -12.97 -5.03
C TYR A 341 -5.81 -13.12 -6.51
N SER A 342 -5.37 -12.23 -7.41
CA SER A 342 -5.86 -12.18 -8.81
C SER A 342 -5.50 -13.39 -9.68
N SER A 343 -4.50 -14.19 -9.29
CA SER A 343 -4.19 -15.49 -9.93
C SER A 343 -5.00 -16.66 -9.38
N GLY A 344 -5.70 -16.46 -8.26
CA GLY A 344 -6.30 -17.51 -7.42
C GLY A 344 -5.42 -17.94 -6.24
N ALA A 345 -4.17 -17.50 -6.18
CA ALA A 345 -3.25 -17.68 -5.05
C ALA A 345 -2.78 -16.32 -4.50
N LEU A 346 -2.24 -16.29 -3.28
CA LEU A 346 -1.73 -15.06 -2.65
C LEU A 346 -0.37 -14.68 -3.24
N GLU A 347 -0.36 -13.71 -4.15
CA GLU A 347 0.84 -13.13 -4.77
C GLU A 347 1.03 -11.70 -4.28
N THR A 348 1.90 -11.53 -3.28
CA THR A 348 2.33 -10.20 -2.81
C THR A 348 3.46 -9.68 -3.71
N PRO A 349 3.34 -8.49 -4.34
CA PRO A 349 4.42 -7.89 -5.11
C PRO A 349 5.70 -7.70 -4.27
N PRO A 350 6.90 -7.70 -4.86
CA PRO A 350 8.11 -7.38 -4.13
C PRO A 350 8.24 -5.87 -3.84
N GLY A 351 8.80 -5.52 -2.69
CA GLY A 351 9.16 -4.14 -2.34
C GLY A 351 7.96 -3.21 -2.09
N GLN A 352 8.18 -1.91 -2.33
CA GLN A 352 7.24 -0.84 -1.95
C GLN A 352 5.85 -0.99 -2.57
N GLU A 353 5.69 -1.60 -3.75
CA GLU A 353 4.37 -1.80 -4.39
C GLU A 353 3.41 -2.65 -3.54
N SER A 354 3.94 -3.49 -2.65
CA SER A 354 3.13 -4.26 -1.70
C SER A 354 2.55 -3.44 -0.55
N GLU A 355 3.12 -2.28 -0.23
CA GLU A 355 2.78 -1.54 0.97
C GLU A 355 1.38 -0.93 0.89
N PHE A 356 0.63 -0.99 2.00
CA PHE A 356 -0.64 -0.27 2.11
C PHE A 356 -0.37 1.17 2.56
N SER A 357 0.24 1.95 1.66
CA SER A 357 0.63 3.33 1.89
C SER A 357 -0.21 4.32 1.06
N ARG A 358 -0.22 5.58 1.49
CA ARG A 358 -0.82 6.69 0.75
C ARG A 358 -0.27 6.80 -0.68
N VAL A 359 1.04 6.64 -0.84
CA VAL A 359 1.73 6.68 -2.15
C VAL A 359 1.20 5.61 -3.10
N ASN A 360 0.75 4.48 -2.55
CA ASN A 360 0.24 3.35 -3.33
C ASN A 360 -1.27 3.40 -3.60
N TRP A 361 -2.08 3.89 -2.67
CA TRP A 361 -3.55 3.72 -2.67
C TRP A 361 -4.38 5.01 -2.55
N ASP A 362 -3.76 6.19 -2.41
CA ASP A 362 -4.44 7.48 -2.62
C ASP A 362 -4.64 7.77 -4.13
N ASP A 363 -5.29 8.88 -4.45
CA ASP A 363 -5.36 9.41 -5.80
C ASP A 363 -3.95 9.77 -6.30
N LYS A 364 -3.61 9.35 -7.52
CA LYS A 364 -2.28 9.59 -8.12
C LYS A 364 -2.38 10.43 -9.36
N THR A 365 -1.38 11.26 -9.59
CA THR A 365 -1.22 12.01 -10.85
C THR A 365 -0.05 11.44 -11.61
N ILE A 366 -0.31 10.90 -12.81
CA ILE A 366 0.71 10.29 -13.68
C ILE A 366 0.78 11.02 -15.02
N MET A 367 1.95 11.02 -15.65
CA MET A 367 2.14 11.54 -17.00
C MET A 367 1.90 10.44 -18.02
N VAL A 368 0.91 10.63 -18.90
CA VAL A 368 0.59 9.71 -20.01
C VAL A 368 0.66 10.49 -21.30
N GLN A 369 1.58 10.14 -22.20
CA GLN A 369 1.77 10.81 -23.50
C GLN A 369 1.95 12.34 -23.38
N GLY A 370 2.76 12.78 -22.41
CA GLY A 370 2.99 14.21 -22.14
C GLY A 370 1.81 14.95 -21.50
N ARG A 371 0.71 14.27 -21.16
CA ARG A 371 -0.45 14.85 -20.48
C ARG A 371 -0.60 14.32 -19.06
N THR A 372 -0.83 15.24 -18.13
CA THR A 372 -1.14 14.96 -16.73
C THR A 372 -2.50 14.28 -16.60
N ARG A 373 -2.54 13.04 -16.11
CA ARG A 373 -3.76 12.28 -15.86
C ARG A 373 -3.84 11.87 -14.39
N THR A 374 -4.90 12.29 -13.71
CA THR A 374 -5.20 11.81 -12.35
C THR A 374 -5.92 10.47 -12.42
N ILE A 375 -5.33 9.44 -11.83
CA ILE A 375 -6.00 8.20 -11.44
C ILE A 375 -6.67 8.48 -10.09
N ARG A 376 -8.00 8.41 -10.07
CA ARG A 376 -8.81 8.61 -8.87
C ARG A 376 -9.13 7.25 -8.28
N THR A 377 -8.52 6.94 -7.14
CA THR A 377 -8.72 5.67 -6.43
C THR A 377 -9.52 5.95 -5.15
N THR A 378 -8.97 6.82 -4.29
CA THR A 378 -9.59 7.19 -3.02
C THR A 378 -10.77 8.12 -3.23
N SER A 379 -10.70 9.14 -4.11
CA SER A 379 -11.81 10.08 -4.30
C SER A 379 -13.04 9.46 -4.97
N GLU A 380 -12.89 8.43 -5.81
CA GLU A 380 -14.01 7.71 -6.39
C GLU A 380 -14.79 6.92 -5.33
N ILE A 381 -14.10 6.16 -4.48
CA ILE A 381 -14.71 5.43 -3.36
C ILE A 381 -15.28 6.41 -2.30
N GLN A 382 -14.56 7.47 -1.96
CA GLN A 382 -15.03 8.52 -1.05
C GLN A 382 -16.35 9.15 -1.55
N SER A 383 -16.53 9.29 -2.87
CA SER A 383 -17.75 9.87 -3.44
C SER A 383 -19.01 9.05 -3.14
N LEU A 384 -18.88 7.75 -2.86
CA LEU A 384 -20.00 6.87 -2.52
C LEU A 384 -20.73 7.30 -1.23
N PHE A 385 -20.01 7.96 -0.32
CA PHE A 385 -20.52 8.44 0.97
C PHE A 385 -20.86 9.94 0.96
N GLY A 386 -20.82 10.59 -0.21
CA GLY A 386 -21.20 11.98 -0.38
C GLY A 386 -22.71 12.21 -0.41
N ARG A 387 -23.11 13.38 -0.91
CA ARG A 387 -24.52 13.71 -1.14
C ARG A 387 -24.98 13.36 -2.57
N ASN A 388 -26.28 13.18 -2.71
CA ASN A 388 -27.01 13.09 -3.97
C ASN A 388 -27.24 14.50 -4.55
N ARG A 389 -27.79 14.58 -5.77
CA ARG A 389 -28.09 15.86 -6.45
C ARG A 389 -29.18 16.69 -5.74
N ASP A 390 -30.05 16.03 -4.99
CA ASP A 390 -31.10 16.64 -4.15
C ASP A 390 -30.58 17.09 -2.77
N GLY A 391 -29.29 16.88 -2.48
CA GLY A 391 -28.68 17.18 -1.18
C GLY A 391 -28.87 16.12 -0.10
N SER A 392 -29.65 15.07 -0.35
CA SER A 392 -29.75 13.90 0.55
C SER A 392 -28.41 13.18 0.64
N GLU A 393 -28.16 12.47 1.75
CA GLU A 393 -26.95 11.68 1.91
C GLU A 393 -27.10 10.33 1.21
N ARG A 394 -26.06 9.86 0.50
CA ARG A 394 -26.09 8.56 -0.21
C ARG A 394 -26.24 7.37 0.74
N VAL A 395 -25.71 7.52 1.95
CA VAL A 395 -25.90 6.58 3.06
C VAL A 395 -26.58 7.38 4.18
N SER A 396 -27.82 7.00 4.50
CA SER A 396 -28.61 7.62 5.57
C SER A 396 -28.09 7.21 6.95
N ALA A 397 -28.60 7.83 8.02
CA ALA A 397 -28.14 7.53 9.38
C ALA A 397 -28.44 6.07 9.76
N GLU A 398 -29.62 5.58 9.42
CA GLU A 398 -30.08 4.22 9.72
C GLU A 398 -29.18 3.17 9.02
N LYS A 399 -28.83 3.42 7.75
CA LYS A 399 -27.89 2.57 7.01
C LYS A 399 -26.47 2.60 7.59
N TRP A 400 -26.06 3.74 8.14
CA TRP A 400 -24.79 3.82 8.87
C TRP A 400 -24.82 2.99 10.16
N ASP A 401 -25.92 3.02 10.90
CA ASP A 401 -26.09 2.18 12.10
C ASP A 401 -26.09 0.69 11.74
N GLU A 402 -26.74 0.28 10.65
CA GLU A 402 -26.66 -1.08 10.11
C GLU A 402 -25.21 -1.50 9.79
N ILE A 403 -24.45 -0.66 9.07
CA ILE A 403 -23.03 -0.90 8.73
C ILE A 403 -22.18 -1.02 10.00
N VAL A 404 -22.36 -0.11 10.96
CA VAL A 404 -21.64 -0.10 12.24
C VAL A 404 -21.94 -1.37 13.05
N ASN A 405 -23.21 -1.75 13.15
CA ASN A 405 -23.62 -2.94 13.88
C ASN A 405 -23.05 -4.21 13.22
N LYS A 406 -23.13 -4.32 11.89
CA LYS A 406 -22.58 -5.47 11.15
C LYS A 406 -21.06 -5.60 11.31
N ALA A 407 -20.32 -4.49 11.31
CA ALA A 407 -18.89 -4.51 11.58
C ALA A 407 -18.56 -4.86 13.05
N LYS A 408 -19.40 -4.46 14.01
CA LYS A 408 -19.24 -4.79 15.43
C LYS A 408 -19.43 -6.28 15.73
N GLU A 409 -20.28 -6.98 14.99
CA GLU A 409 -20.41 -8.46 15.10
C GLU A 409 -19.05 -9.16 14.92
N TYR A 410 -18.18 -8.66 14.04
CA TYR A 410 -16.85 -9.23 13.78
C TYR A 410 -15.75 -8.75 14.75
N MET A 411 -16.05 -7.85 15.70
CA MET A 411 -15.07 -7.47 16.73
C MET A 411 -14.71 -8.63 17.67
N TYR A 412 -15.71 -9.46 17.99
CA TYR A 412 -15.61 -10.56 18.96
C TYR A 412 -15.60 -11.95 18.29
N ALA A 413 -15.83 -12.01 16.98
CA ALA A 413 -15.73 -13.24 16.20
C ALA A 413 -14.24 -13.65 16.06
N SER A 414 -13.72 -14.39 17.05
CA SER A 414 -12.40 -15.02 16.96
C SER A 414 -12.28 -15.85 15.68
N PRO A 415 -11.22 -15.68 14.87
CA PRO A 415 -11.00 -16.48 13.65
C PRO A 415 -11.01 -17.99 13.89
N SER A 416 -10.69 -18.41 15.12
CA SER A 416 -10.65 -19.80 15.57
C SER A 416 -12.00 -20.38 16.01
N SER A 417 -13.06 -19.57 16.19
CA SER A 417 -14.37 -20.03 16.69
C SER A 417 -15.39 -20.40 15.61
N GLN A 418 -15.08 -20.21 14.32
CA GLN A 418 -15.88 -20.74 13.20
C GLN A 418 -15.33 -22.08 12.67
N LYS A 419 -14.59 -22.82 13.50
CA LYS A 419 -14.14 -24.17 13.19
C LYS A 419 -15.29 -25.15 13.39
N LEU A 420 -16.08 -25.34 12.33
CA LEU A 420 -17.08 -26.40 12.11
C LEU A 420 -17.59 -27.07 13.40
N GLU A 421 -18.74 -26.62 13.90
CA GLU A 421 -19.72 -27.57 14.46
C GLU A 421 -20.24 -28.43 13.31
N CYS A 422 -19.40 -29.36 12.84
CA CYS A 422 -19.91 -30.64 12.38
C CYS A 422 -20.41 -31.34 13.62
N VAL A 423 -21.69 -31.11 13.94
CA VAL A 423 -22.45 -32.04 14.76
C VAL A 423 -22.55 -33.30 13.93
N ASP A 424 -21.65 -34.24 14.18
CA ASP A 424 -21.82 -35.62 13.75
C ASP A 424 -23.02 -36.17 14.55
N GLU A 425 -24.22 -35.97 14.00
CA GLU A 425 -25.51 -36.32 14.63
C GLU A 425 -25.88 -37.80 14.38
N ASP A 426 -24.86 -38.65 14.25
CA ASP A 426 -24.94 -40.10 14.07
C ASP A 426 -24.44 -40.84 15.33
N GLU A 427 -25.00 -42.03 15.60
CA GLU A 427 -24.71 -42.92 16.74
C GLU A 427 -25.07 -42.42 18.16
N MET A 428 -26.37 -42.42 18.46
CA MET A 428 -26.85 -42.98 19.73
C MET A 428 -27.98 -44.00 19.48
N ASP A 429 -27.61 -45.17 18.97
CA ASP A 429 -28.39 -46.41 19.11
C ASP A 429 -28.34 -46.89 20.57
N GLY A 430 -29.06 -46.18 21.43
CA GLY A 430 -29.19 -46.46 22.86
C GLY A 430 -30.33 -47.45 23.12
N ASP A 431 -30.03 -48.74 23.00
CA ASP A 431 -30.94 -49.86 23.29
C ASP A 431 -31.47 -49.82 24.74
N PHE A 432 -32.70 -49.32 24.91
CA PHE A 432 -33.40 -49.30 26.19
C PHE A 432 -34.39 -50.46 26.31
N THR A 433 -33.87 -51.59 26.77
CA THR A 433 -34.68 -52.65 27.40
C THR A 433 -34.41 -52.70 28.91
N TYR A 434 -35.41 -52.37 29.72
CA TYR A 434 -35.75 -53.02 31.00
C TYR A 434 -37.11 -52.54 31.54
#